data_AF-A0A1M5USM1-F1
#
_entry.id   AF-A0A1M5USM1-F1
#
_cell.length_a   1.000
_cell.length_b   1.000
_cell.length_c   1.000
_cell.angle_alpha   90.00
_cell.angle_beta   90.00
_cell.angle_gamma   90.00
#
_symmetry.space_group_name_H-M   'P 1'
#
loop_
_entity.id
_entity.type
_entity.pdbx_description
1 polymer ?
#
loop_
_entity_poly.entity_id
_entity_poly.type
_entity_poly.pdbx_seq_one_letter_code
_entity_poly.pdbx_strand_id
1 'polypeptide(L)'
;MDVKAPSVNDYKKWLLYNFGNQGFESHYQLFKALKSGETFGAVTLGHSEKEGQRHWTISHEAVDADLQIADSHRAGVLQYLVDNYFHTEDIDQVLVQKKQHSEKGKNHNYVTDKHYGKEEEGDYKIRQHPKESTYFNVKLVVSILVYLAFAAVSVAAVLTDLSFLFVLAAGVLIFLFVWLVEKIFMGIFIGIIRGNSIQVTKEQYPEIYEIIAAQARRLKMKELPEIYISAGHFNAFVTKFSRAHILMIYSEVIETTLTGNYDVLKYVTAHELGHIKQKHLTKEKYLFPSKIIPFLGLAYSRGCEYTCDRIGFDFSPKGSIEGVLILTTGKEIHSKFNIDIHISNAVANEGFWTIFSEKFLTHPHLYKRLVEIKKYSAYS
;
A
#
# COMPACT_ATOMS: atom_id res chain seq x y z
N MET A 1 -22.32 9.07 -48.35
CA MET A 1 -21.06 8.30 -48.42
C MET A 1 -21.36 6.93 -47.87
N ASP A 2 -21.42 5.93 -48.74
CA ASP A 2 -21.68 4.53 -48.38
C ASP A 2 -20.59 4.00 -47.45
N VAL A 3 -20.96 3.73 -46.20
CA VAL A 3 -20.12 2.96 -45.29
C VAL A 3 -20.29 1.49 -45.70
N LYS A 4 -19.31 0.99 -46.47
CA LYS A 4 -19.18 -0.42 -46.83
C LYS A 4 -19.41 -1.30 -45.60
N ALA A 5 -20.27 -2.31 -45.75
CA ALA A 5 -20.42 -3.36 -44.75
C ALA A 5 -19.05 -3.99 -44.45
N PRO A 6 -18.64 -4.03 -43.16
CA PRO A 6 -17.32 -4.48 -42.80
C PRO A 6 -17.12 -5.98 -43.06
N SER A 7 -15.97 -6.35 -43.65
CA SER A 7 -15.61 -7.72 -44.05
C SER A 7 -15.36 -8.64 -42.84
N VAL A 8 -15.34 -9.96 -43.08
CA VAL A 8 -15.27 -11.14 -42.18
C VAL A 8 -14.35 -11.05 -40.92
N ASN A 9 -13.50 -10.03 -40.78
CA ASN A 9 -12.60 -9.81 -39.62
C ASN A 9 -12.92 -8.56 -38.76
N ASP A 10 -13.97 -7.81 -39.04
CA ASP A 10 -14.22 -6.53 -38.37
C ASP A 10 -14.92 -6.64 -37.00
N TYR A 11 -15.68 -7.71 -36.74
CA TYR A 11 -16.29 -7.89 -35.42
C TYR A 11 -15.24 -8.05 -34.31
N LYS A 12 -14.07 -8.64 -34.62
CA LYS A 12 -12.96 -8.77 -33.66
C LYS A 12 -12.37 -7.40 -33.32
N LYS A 13 -12.15 -6.56 -34.33
CA LYS A 13 -11.65 -5.19 -34.13
C LYS A 13 -12.67 -4.35 -33.38
N TRP A 14 -13.94 -4.43 -33.77
CA TRP A 14 -15.02 -3.74 -33.09
C TRP A 14 -15.11 -4.14 -31.61
N LEU A 15 -15.02 -5.43 -31.31
CA LEU A 15 -14.98 -5.93 -29.92
C LEU A 15 -13.77 -5.38 -29.16
N LEU A 16 -12.59 -5.40 -29.75
CA LEU A 16 -11.36 -4.92 -29.11
C LEU A 16 -11.44 -3.40 -28.81
N TYR A 17 -11.88 -2.60 -29.78
CA TYR A 17 -11.89 -1.13 -29.66
C TYR A 17 -13.03 -0.60 -28.81
N ASN A 18 -14.23 -1.20 -28.93
CA ASN A 18 -15.44 -0.67 -28.29
C ASN A 18 -15.86 -1.44 -27.04
N PHE A 19 -15.52 -2.73 -26.97
CA PHE A 19 -15.92 -3.62 -25.86
C PHE A 19 -14.77 -4.03 -24.95
N GLY A 20 -13.50 -3.90 -25.38
CA GLY A 20 -12.33 -4.37 -24.61
C GLY A 20 -12.24 -3.86 -23.17
N ASN A 21 -12.83 -2.68 -22.87
CA ASN A 21 -12.86 -2.07 -21.55
C ASN A 21 -14.22 -2.14 -20.84
N GLN A 22 -15.26 -2.75 -21.43
CA GLN A 22 -16.65 -2.68 -20.93
C GLN A 22 -16.97 -3.66 -19.78
N GLY A 23 -15.96 -4.29 -19.17
CA GLY A 23 -16.16 -5.18 -18.03
C GLY A 23 -16.96 -6.46 -18.37
N PHE A 24 -16.98 -7.41 -17.43
CA PHE A 24 -17.54 -8.75 -17.69
C PHE A 24 -19.05 -8.75 -18.03
N GLU A 25 -19.83 -7.88 -17.38
CA GLU A 25 -21.29 -7.84 -17.56
C GLU A 25 -21.69 -7.46 -18.99
N SER A 26 -21.02 -6.49 -19.61
CA SER A 26 -21.34 -6.08 -20.98
C SER A 26 -20.99 -7.18 -22.00
N HIS A 27 -19.86 -7.87 -21.81
CA HIS A 27 -19.51 -9.03 -22.65
C HIS A 27 -20.57 -10.14 -22.51
N TYR A 28 -21.05 -10.37 -21.29
CA TYR A 28 -22.09 -11.37 -21.02
C TYR A 28 -23.42 -11.01 -21.68
N GLN A 29 -23.84 -9.75 -21.59
CA GLN A 29 -25.07 -9.29 -22.20
C GLN A 29 -25.03 -9.44 -23.72
N LEU A 30 -23.89 -9.11 -24.34
CA LEU A 30 -23.66 -9.33 -25.77
C LEU A 30 -23.70 -10.82 -26.14
N PHE A 31 -23.07 -11.68 -25.35
CA PHE A 31 -23.11 -13.12 -25.56
C PHE A 31 -24.54 -13.67 -25.47
N LYS A 32 -25.32 -13.27 -24.45
CA LYS A 32 -26.72 -13.68 -24.29
C LYS A 32 -27.59 -13.20 -25.44
N ALA A 33 -27.48 -11.92 -25.81
CA ALA A 33 -28.24 -11.36 -26.92
C ALA A 33 -27.94 -12.12 -28.22
N LEU A 34 -26.66 -12.34 -28.53
CA LEU A 34 -26.25 -13.10 -29.71
C LEU A 34 -26.60 -14.58 -29.62
N LYS A 35 -26.76 -15.18 -28.44
CA LYS A 35 -27.17 -16.59 -28.32
C LYS A 35 -28.69 -16.75 -28.47
N SER A 36 -29.49 -15.87 -27.86
CA SER A 36 -30.96 -15.90 -27.95
C SER A 36 -31.48 -15.36 -29.28
N GLY A 37 -30.79 -14.39 -29.89
CA GLY A 37 -31.28 -13.65 -31.04
C GLY A 37 -32.28 -12.56 -30.66
N GLU A 38 -32.31 -12.18 -29.39
CA GLU A 38 -33.19 -11.16 -28.82
C GLU A 38 -32.34 -10.10 -28.08
N THR A 39 -32.86 -8.88 -27.99
CA THR A 39 -32.26 -7.82 -27.18
C THR A 39 -32.11 -8.26 -25.72
N PHE A 40 -30.95 -8.04 -25.12
CA PHE A 40 -30.65 -8.47 -23.75
C PHE A 40 -29.79 -7.43 -23.03
N GLY A 41 -30.28 -6.93 -21.90
CA GLY A 41 -29.60 -5.88 -21.12
C GLY A 41 -29.44 -4.60 -21.94
N ALA A 42 -28.23 -4.05 -21.96
CA ALA A 42 -27.86 -2.85 -22.72
C ALA A 42 -27.53 -3.12 -24.19
N VAL A 43 -27.70 -4.35 -24.68
CA VAL A 43 -27.45 -4.74 -26.08
C VAL A 43 -28.77 -4.86 -26.84
N THR A 44 -28.96 -4.02 -27.85
CA THR A 44 -30.10 -4.06 -28.75
C THR A 44 -29.74 -4.78 -30.04
N LEU A 45 -30.59 -5.73 -30.45
CA LEU A 45 -30.45 -6.44 -31.72
C LEU A 45 -31.54 -6.01 -32.72
N GLY A 46 -31.10 -5.44 -33.84
CA GLY A 46 -31.90 -5.28 -35.04
C GLY A 46 -31.57 -6.37 -36.06
N HIS A 47 -32.49 -6.66 -36.97
CA HIS A 47 -32.18 -7.46 -38.15
C HIS A 47 -32.82 -6.88 -39.40
N SER A 48 -32.15 -7.06 -40.53
CA SER A 48 -32.67 -6.72 -41.86
C SER A 48 -32.32 -7.84 -42.83
N GLU A 49 -33.22 -8.10 -43.78
CA GLU A 49 -32.92 -8.98 -44.90
C GLU A 49 -32.42 -8.17 -46.09
N LYS A 50 -31.23 -8.52 -46.58
CA LYS A 50 -30.66 -7.99 -47.82
C LYS A 50 -30.22 -9.18 -48.66
N GLU A 51 -30.65 -9.22 -49.92
CA GLU A 51 -30.25 -10.26 -50.89
C GLU A 51 -30.49 -11.70 -50.41
N GLY A 52 -31.55 -11.95 -49.64
CA GLY A 52 -31.89 -13.27 -49.11
C GLY A 52 -31.02 -13.74 -47.93
N GLN A 53 -30.16 -12.88 -47.40
CA GLN A 53 -29.37 -13.13 -46.20
C GLN A 53 -29.80 -12.22 -45.05
N ARG A 54 -29.89 -12.79 -43.85
CA ARG A 54 -30.20 -12.06 -42.61
C ARG A 54 -28.94 -11.37 -42.09
N HIS A 55 -29.01 -10.06 -41.94
CA HIS A 55 -27.98 -9.25 -41.31
C HIS A 55 -28.46 -8.76 -39.95
N TRP A 56 -27.62 -8.91 -38.93
CA TRP A 56 -27.83 -8.41 -37.58
C TRP A 56 -27.15 -7.06 -37.42
N THR A 57 -27.84 -6.12 -36.79
CA THR A 57 -27.30 -4.86 -36.30
C THR A 57 -27.27 -4.93 -34.78
N ILE A 58 -26.08 -4.80 -34.21
CA ILE A 58 -25.83 -4.89 -32.77
C ILE A 58 -25.46 -3.50 -32.28
N SER A 59 -26.28 -2.96 -31.38
CA SER A 59 -26.06 -1.67 -30.73
C SER A 59 -25.90 -1.87 -29.24
N HIS A 60 -25.03 -1.09 -28.59
CA HIS A 60 -24.86 -1.09 -27.14
C HIS A 60 -24.92 0.33 -26.60
N GLU A 61 -25.65 0.56 -25.51
CA GLU A 61 -25.91 1.91 -24.98
C GLU A 61 -24.64 2.73 -24.68
N ALA A 62 -23.53 2.07 -24.33
CA ALA A 62 -22.26 2.72 -24.02
C ALA A 62 -21.26 2.78 -25.20
N VAL A 63 -21.69 2.43 -26.41
CA VAL A 63 -20.83 2.37 -27.61
C VAL A 63 -21.53 3.07 -28.76
N ASP A 64 -20.90 4.13 -29.29
CA ASP A 64 -21.48 4.96 -30.37
C ASP A 64 -21.44 4.30 -31.77
N ALA A 65 -20.75 3.15 -31.90
CA ALA A 65 -20.59 2.45 -33.17
C ALA A 65 -21.35 1.13 -33.20
N ASP A 66 -22.34 0.99 -34.08
CA ASP A 66 -23.05 -0.27 -34.29
C ASP A 66 -22.20 -1.31 -35.03
N LEU A 67 -22.34 -2.57 -34.64
CA LEU A 67 -21.73 -3.70 -35.35
C LEU A 67 -22.77 -4.38 -36.25
N GLN A 68 -22.49 -4.42 -37.55
CA GLN A 68 -23.29 -5.17 -38.51
C GLN A 68 -22.59 -6.49 -38.89
N ILE A 69 -23.28 -7.61 -38.69
CA ILE A 69 -22.78 -8.95 -39.07
C ILE A 69 -23.82 -9.73 -39.85
N ALA A 70 -23.39 -10.52 -40.83
CA ALA A 70 -24.24 -11.55 -41.43
C ALA A 70 -24.48 -12.69 -40.42
N ASP A 71 -25.64 -13.35 -40.49
CA ASP A 71 -25.99 -14.46 -39.59
C ASP A 71 -24.94 -15.60 -39.63
N SER A 72 -24.30 -15.82 -40.78
CA SER A 72 -23.20 -16.78 -40.94
C SER A 72 -21.99 -16.53 -40.03
N HIS A 73 -21.77 -15.28 -39.59
CA HIS A 73 -20.66 -14.93 -38.69
C HIS A 73 -21.02 -15.02 -37.21
N ARG A 74 -22.31 -15.16 -36.86
CA ARG A 74 -22.82 -15.16 -35.48
C ARG A 74 -22.14 -16.22 -34.60
N ALA A 75 -21.97 -17.43 -35.12
CA ALA A 75 -21.26 -18.51 -34.43
C ALA A 75 -19.78 -18.16 -34.14
N GLY A 76 -19.12 -17.48 -35.09
CA GLY A 76 -17.73 -17.03 -34.92
C GLY A 76 -17.57 -15.94 -33.86
N VAL A 77 -18.54 -15.02 -33.73
CA VAL A 77 -18.54 -14.01 -32.67
C VAL A 77 -18.70 -14.65 -31.29
N LEU A 78 -19.63 -15.60 -31.16
CA LEU A 78 -19.84 -16.32 -29.90
C LEU A 78 -18.58 -17.08 -29.47
N GLN A 79 -17.93 -17.80 -30.39
CA GLN A 79 -16.68 -18.50 -30.08
C GLN A 79 -15.56 -17.55 -29.67
N TYR A 80 -15.41 -16.42 -30.37
CA TYR A 80 -14.41 -15.42 -30.03
C TYR A 80 -14.62 -14.82 -28.63
N LEU A 81 -15.87 -14.59 -28.23
CA LEU A 81 -16.20 -14.13 -26.87
C LEU A 81 -15.82 -15.16 -25.80
N VAL A 82 -16.08 -16.44 -26.05
CA VAL A 82 -15.68 -17.54 -25.16
C VAL A 82 -14.16 -17.58 -25.01
N ASP A 83 -13.44 -17.62 -26.12
CA ASP A 83 -11.98 -17.83 -26.12
C ASP A 83 -11.19 -16.68 -25.48
N ASN A 84 -11.70 -15.45 -25.57
CA ASN A 84 -10.94 -14.25 -25.19
C ASN A 84 -11.44 -13.56 -23.91
N TYR A 85 -12.70 -13.75 -23.51
CA TYR A 85 -13.30 -13.00 -22.41
C TYR A 85 -13.90 -13.87 -21.31
N PHE A 86 -14.30 -15.12 -21.61
CA PHE A 86 -14.91 -16.02 -20.62
C PHE A 86 -14.00 -17.20 -20.22
N HIS A 87 -13.24 -17.76 -21.16
CA HIS A 87 -12.38 -18.94 -20.98
C HIS A 87 -13.08 -20.17 -20.37
N THR A 88 -14.41 -20.26 -20.47
CA THR A 88 -15.23 -21.39 -20.00
C THR A 88 -16.54 -21.49 -20.79
N GLU A 89 -17.12 -22.69 -20.86
CA GLU A 89 -18.43 -22.94 -21.48
C GLU A 89 -19.60 -22.64 -20.52
N ASP A 90 -19.37 -22.67 -19.20
CA ASP A 90 -20.40 -22.42 -18.18
C ASP A 90 -20.45 -20.94 -17.74
N ILE A 91 -20.79 -20.08 -18.70
CA ILE A 91 -20.74 -18.62 -18.55
C ILE A 91 -21.79 -18.12 -17.54
N ASP A 92 -22.94 -18.79 -17.47
CA ASP A 92 -24.05 -18.43 -16.59
C ASP A 92 -23.66 -18.60 -15.10
N GLN A 93 -22.92 -19.66 -14.75
CA GLN A 93 -22.39 -19.85 -13.40
C GLN A 93 -21.36 -18.78 -13.01
N VAL A 94 -20.50 -18.34 -13.95
CA VAL A 94 -19.51 -17.30 -13.68
C VAL A 94 -20.17 -15.95 -13.39
N LEU A 95 -21.28 -15.63 -14.07
CA LEU A 95 -22.04 -14.42 -13.76
C LEU A 95 -22.66 -14.48 -12.37
N VAL A 96 -23.23 -15.62 -11.97
CA VAL A 96 -23.79 -15.81 -10.63
C VAL A 96 -22.70 -15.62 -9.57
N GLN A 97 -21.51 -16.20 -9.77
CA GLN A 97 -20.37 -16.01 -8.87
C GLN A 97 -19.89 -14.55 -8.81
N LYS A 98 -19.80 -13.87 -9.96
CA LYS A 98 -19.40 -12.45 -10.02
C LYS A 98 -20.45 -11.51 -9.45
N LYS A 99 -21.75 -11.80 -9.62
CA LYS A 99 -22.86 -11.05 -9.01
C LYS A 99 -22.93 -11.28 -7.50
N GLN A 100 -22.70 -12.50 -7.02
CA GLN A 100 -22.53 -12.77 -5.58
C GLN A 100 -21.34 -12.01 -4.98
N HIS A 101 -20.23 -11.89 -5.71
CA HIS A 101 -19.09 -11.07 -5.30
C HIS A 101 -19.37 -9.55 -5.38
N SER A 102 -20.13 -9.10 -6.39
CA SER A 102 -20.48 -7.69 -6.62
C SER A 102 -21.55 -7.19 -5.64
N GLU A 103 -22.56 -8.00 -5.31
CA GLU A 103 -23.62 -7.67 -4.35
C GLU A 103 -23.08 -7.60 -2.91
N LYS A 104 -22.05 -8.39 -2.57
CA LYS A 104 -21.29 -8.20 -1.33
C LYS A 104 -20.54 -6.86 -1.26
N GLY A 105 -20.28 -6.21 -2.41
CA GLY A 105 -19.52 -4.95 -2.50
C GLY A 105 -20.36 -3.70 -2.81
N LYS A 106 -21.66 -3.83 -3.09
CA LYS A 106 -22.51 -2.70 -3.55
C LYS A 106 -23.09 -1.83 -2.43
N ASN A 107 -23.00 -2.28 -1.18
CA ASN A 107 -23.19 -1.44 -0.01
C ASN A 107 -21.86 -1.37 0.74
N HIS A 108 -20.96 -0.46 0.37
CA HIS A 108 -19.90 -0.03 1.29
C HIS A 108 -20.51 0.85 2.40
N ASN A 109 -21.52 0.32 3.09
CA ASN A 109 -21.60 0.53 4.52
C ASN A 109 -20.56 -0.44 5.07
N TYR A 110 -19.36 0.09 5.27
CA TYR A 110 -18.40 -0.47 6.23
C TYR A 110 -19.22 -1.08 7.38
N VAL A 111 -19.05 -2.38 7.56
CA VAL A 111 -19.83 -3.15 8.53
C VAL A 111 -19.45 -2.59 9.89
N THR A 112 -20.35 -1.76 10.44
CA THR A 112 -20.25 -1.24 11.82
C THR A 112 -20.39 -2.39 12.81
N ASP A 113 -19.41 -3.27 12.86
CA ASP A 113 -19.30 -4.26 13.91
C ASP A 113 -18.96 -3.48 15.18
N LYS A 114 -19.97 -3.22 16.01
CA LYS A 114 -19.89 -2.47 17.27
C LYS A 114 -19.11 -3.21 18.37
N HIS A 115 -18.24 -4.13 17.98
CA HIS A 115 -17.38 -4.91 18.85
C HIS A 115 -15.90 -4.66 18.53
N TYR A 116 -15.52 -3.39 18.38
CA TYR A 116 -14.18 -2.98 18.81
C TYR A 116 -14.17 -3.05 20.33
N GLY A 117 -13.75 -4.21 20.84
CA GLY A 117 -13.67 -4.50 22.26
C GLY A 117 -13.00 -3.35 23.01
N LYS A 118 -13.48 -3.07 24.22
CA LYS A 118 -12.80 -2.21 25.19
C LYS A 118 -11.38 -2.76 25.38
N GLU A 119 -10.42 -2.28 24.59
CA GLU A 119 -9.02 -2.54 24.86
C GLU A 119 -8.71 -1.90 26.21
N GLU A 120 -8.20 -2.71 27.14
CA GLU A 120 -7.95 -2.31 28.52
C GLU A 120 -7.10 -1.03 28.57
N GLU A 121 -7.59 -0.01 29.28
CA GLU A 121 -6.88 1.24 29.59
C GLU A 121 -5.71 1.02 30.57
N GLY A 122 -4.96 -0.07 30.39
CA GLY A 122 -3.72 -0.33 31.11
C GLY A 122 -2.60 0.61 30.64
N ASP A 123 -1.59 0.82 31.49
CA ASP A 123 -0.38 1.54 31.09
C ASP A 123 0.39 0.75 30.04
N TYR A 124 0.24 1.11 28.77
CA TYR A 124 0.97 0.48 27.68
C TYR A 124 2.48 0.79 27.79
N LYS A 125 3.23 -0.21 28.27
CA LYS A 125 4.69 -0.11 28.42
C LYS A 125 5.39 -0.63 27.17
N ILE A 126 5.96 0.30 26.40
CA ILE A 126 6.72 -0.04 25.19
C ILE A 126 7.98 -0.83 25.55
N ARG A 127 8.08 -2.05 25.04
CA ARG A 127 9.26 -2.92 25.22
C ARG A 127 10.24 -2.74 24.06
N GLN A 128 11.01 -1.65 24.09
CA GLN A 128 12.02 -1.35 23.07
C GLN A 128 12.97 -2.53 22.83
N HIS A 129 13.31 -2.76 21.57
CA HIS A 129 14.30 -3.75 21.19
C HIS A 129 15.71 -3.29 21.61
N PRO A 130 16.53 -4.12 22.27
CA PRO A 130 17.86 -3.72 22.76
C PRO A 130 18.77 -3.12 21.68
N LYS A 131 18.66 -3.61 20.45
CA LYS A 131 19.38 -3.04 19.28
C LYS A 131 19.01 -1.58 19.01
N GLU A 132 17.73 -1.19 19.12
CA GLU A 132 17.33 0.22 18.94
C GLU A 132 18.05 1.10 19.97
N SER A 133 17.95 0.76 21.27
CA SER A 133 18.55 1.54 22.35
C SER A 133 20.07 1.58 22.24
N THR A 134 20.70 0.46 21.88
CA THR A 134 22.16 0.38 21.71
C THR A 134 22.63 1.28 20.58
N TYR A 135 22.05 1.15 19.38
CA TYR A 135 22.45 1.98 18.24
C TYR A 135 22.07 3.45 18.43
N PHE A 136 20.95 3.74 19.09
CA PHE A 136 20.58 5.10 19.48
C PHE A 136 21.66 5.74 20.35
N ASN A 137 22.12 5.04 21.41
CA ASN A 137 23.14 5.56 22.31
C ASN A 137 24.47 5.80 21.58
N VAL A 138 24.89 4.88 20.70
CA VAL A 138 26.09 5.06 19.87
C VAL A 138 25.93 6.28 18.96
N LYS A 139 24.80 6.39 18.25
CA LYS A 139 24.51 7.56 17.41
C LYS A 139 24.53 8.86 18.20
N LEU A 140 23.94 8.87 19.40
CA LEU A 140 23.88 10.03 20.28
C LEU A 140 25.28 10.50 20.67
N VAL A 141 26.13 9.58 21.16
CA VAL A 141 27.51 9.91 21.55
C VAL A 141 28.30 10.46 20.37
N VAL A 142 28.24 9.78 19.22
CA VAL A 142 28.96 10.21 18.02
C VAL A 142 28.47 11.58 17.56
N SER A 143 27.15 11.82 17.52
CA SER A 143 26.60 13.11 17.15
C SER A 143 27.04 14.22 18.10
N ILE A 144 27.04 13.99 19.42
CA ILE A 144 27.52 14.96 20.41
C ILE A 144 29.00 15.29 20.17
N LEU A 145 29.84 14.27 19.98
CA LEU A 145 31.27 14.48 19.70
C LEU A 145 31.51 15.29 18.42
N VAL A 146 30.76 15.00 17.36
CA VAL A 146 30.86 15.75 16.10
C VAL A 146 30.41 17.20 16.28
N TYR A 147 29.32 17.45 17.00
CA TYR A 147 28.87 18.81 17.30
C TYR A 147 29.88 19.59 18.13
N LEU A 148 30.46 18.96 19.16
CA LEU A 148 31.49 19.58 20.00
C LEU A 148 32.77 19.87 19.22
N ALA A 149 33.22 18.93 18.39
CA ALA A 149 34.39 19.12 17.53
C ALA A 149 34.16 20.26 16.54
N PHE A 150 32.99 20.31 15.88
CA PHE A 150 32.64 21.39 14.97
C PHE A 150 32.61 22.75 15.67
N ALA A 151 32.00 22.83 16.86
CA ALA A 151 31.98 24.06 17.65
C ALA A 151 33.40 24.50 18.07
N ALA A 152 34.22 23.58 18.58
CA ALA A 152 35.59 23.89 19.00
C ALA A 152 36.47 24.37 17.84
N VAL A 153 36.40 23.69 16.68
CA VAL A 153 37.13 24.08 15.46
C VAL A 153 36.67 25.45 14.97
N SER A 154 35.36 25.70 14.97
CA SER A 154 34.82 27.00 14.55
C SER A 154 35.27 28.14 15.45
N VAL A 155 35.25 27.95 16.77
CA VAL A 155 35.72 28.94 17.74
C VAL A 155 37.22 29.18 17.59
N ALA A 156 38.03 28.12 17.49
CA ALA A 156 39.46 28.25 17.30
C ALA A 156 39.79 29.03 16.00
N ALA A 157 39.11 28.71 14.90
CA ALA A 157 39.33 29.37 13.61
C ALA A 157 39.02 30.89 13.68
N VAL A 158 37.92 31.27 14.35
CA VAL A 158 37.57 32.69 14.55
C VAL A 158 38.56 33.42 15.46
N LEU A 159 39.07 32.75 16.50
CA LEU A 159 40.08 33.33 17.39
C LEU A 159 41.43 33.53 16.68
N THR A 160 41.75 32.68 15.69
CA THR A 160 42.97 32.83 14.88
C THR A 160 42.85 33.91 13.81
N ASP A 161 41.68 34.03 13.18
CA ASP A 161 41.42 35.02 12.14
C ASP A 161 39.94 35.41 12.15
N LEU A 162 39.65 36.69 12.41
CA LEU A 162 38.27 37.21 12.41
C LEU A 162 37.59 37.10 11.03
N SER A 163 38.36 36.98 9.94
CA SER A 163 37.80 36.76 8.60
C SER A 163 36.98 35.46 8.50
N PHE A 164 37.24 34.48 9.37
CA PHE A 164 36.47 33.24 9.43
C PHE A 164 35.00 33.45 9.80
N LEU A 165 34.64 34.60 10.38
CA LEU A 165 33.24 34.98 10.58
C LEU A 165 32.47 35.07 9.26
N PHE A 166 33.10 35.53 8.17
CA PHE A 166 32.48 35.56 6.85
C PHE A 166 32.24 34.15 6.31
N VAL A 167 33.17 33.23 6.54
CA VAL A 167 33.03 31.81 6.17
C VAL A 167 31.89 31.16 6.94
N LEU A 168 31.81 31.38 8.26
CA LEU A 168 30.69 30.88 9.08
C LEU A 168 29.36 31.48 8.64
N ALA A 169 29.29 32.78 8.36
CA ALA A 169 28.09 33.43 7.87
C ALA A 169 27.64 32.84 6.52
N ALA A 170 28.57 32.65 5.58
CA ALA A 170 28.27 31.98 4.31
C ALA A 170 27.78 30.54 4.53
N GLY A 171 28.41 29.78 5.43
CA GLY A 171 27.99 28.43 5.79
C GLY A 171 26.58 28.38 6.38
N VAL A 172 26.23 29.34 7.24
CA VAL A 172 24.87 29.48 7.78
C VAL A 172 23.86 29.80 6.68
N LEU A 173 24.20 30.71 5.75
CA LEU A 173 23.32 31.02 4.62
C LEU A 173 23.08 29.81 3.71
N ILE A 174 24.13 29.04 3.40
CA ILE A 174 24.01 27.79 2.64
C ILE A 174 23.14 26.78 3.39
N PHE A 175 23.36 26.61 4.69
CA PHE A 175 22.54 25.73 5.52
C PHE A 175 21.06 26.14 5.51
N LEU A 176 20.76 27.43 5.69
CA LEU A 176 19.39 27.96 5.65
C LEU A 176 18.75 27.76 4.28
N PHE A 177 19.51 27.94 3.20
CA PHE A 177 19.04 27.70 1.84
C PHE A 177 18.69 26.21 1.63
N VAL A 178 19.58 25.29 1.98
CA VAL A 178 19.32 23.84 1.87
C VAL A 178 18.13 23.43 2.74
N TRP A 179 18.03 23.97 3.96
CA TRP A 179 16.89 23.75 4.85
C TRP A 179 15.58 24.25 4.26
N LEU A 180 15.57 25.44 3.65
CA LEU A 180 14.39 26.00 2.97
C LEU A 180 13.97 25.11 1.79
N VAL A 181 14.93 24.67 0.98
CA VAL A 181 14.69 23.76 -0.15
C VAL A 181 14.08 22.44 0.33
N GLU A 182 14.65 21.82 1.39
CA GLU A 182 14.07 20.63 2.04
C GLU A 182 12.61 20.86 2.47
N LYS A 183 12.30 22.03 3.04
CA LYS A 183 10.93 22.38 3.44
C LYS A 183 9.97 22.56 2.28
N ILE A 184 10.41 23.16 1.19
CA ILE A 184 9.59 23.32 -0.02
C ILE A 184 9.28 21.93 -0.61
N PHE A 185 10.29 21.07 -0.78
CA PHE A 185 10.08 19.71 -1.29
C PHE A 185 9.14 18.90 -0.40
N MET A 186 9.31 18.94 0.93
CA MET A 186 8.40 18.26 1.84
C MET A 186 6.99 18.85 1.77
N GLY A 187 6.85 20.17 1.63
CA GLY A 187 5.55 20.83 1.47
C GLY A 187 4.82 20.38 0.21
N ILE A 188 5.54 20.30 -0.93
CA ILE A 188 5.01 19.77 -2.18
C ILE A 188 4.59 18.30 -2.01
N PHE A 189 5.44 17.48 -1.39
CA PHE A 189 5.14 16.06 -1.14
C PHE A 189 3.86 15.87 -0.30
N ILE A 190 3.70 16.65 0.78
CA ILE A 190 2.46 16.62 1.58
C ILE A 190 1.26 17.13 0.76
N GLY A 191 1.45 18.16 -0.05
CA GLY A 191 0.41 18.65 -0.97
C GLY A 191 -0.07 17.55 -1.92
N ILE A 192 0.85 16.77 -2.48
CA ILE A 192 0.54 15.62 -3.34
C ILE A 192 -0.22 14.54 -2.57
N ILE A 193 0.20 14.19 -1.35
CA ILE A 193 -0.52 13.23 -0.51
C ILE A 193 -1.94 13.72 -0.27
N ARG A 194 -2.12 14.96 0.19
CA ARG A 194 -3.46 15.51 0.50
C ARG A 194 -4.34 15.68 -0.73
N GLY A 195 -3.76 15.99 -1.88
CA GLY A 195 -4.50 16.21 -3.13
C GLY A 195 -4.91 14.92 -3.85
N ASN A 196 -4.12 13.86 -3.74
CA ASN A 196 -4.31 12.61 -4.50
C ASN A 196 -4.67 11.40 -3.62
N SER A 197 -4.94 11.62 -2.33
CA SER A 197 -5.30 10.55 -1.38
C SER A 197 -6.62 10.87 -0.70
N ILE A 198 -7.26 9.83 -0.21
CA ILE A 198 -8.53 9.94 0.51
C ILE A 198 -8.22 10.10 1.99
N GLN A 199 -8.75 11.15 2.61
CA GLN A 199 -8.62 11.33 4.05
C GLN A 199 -9.52 10.34 4.80
N VAL A 200 -8.97 9.69 5.82
CA VAL A 200 -9.74 8.84 6.74
C VAL A 200 -10.26 9.72 7.88
N THR A 201 -11.57 9.90 7.91
CA THR A 201 -12.31 10.57 8.99
C THR A 201 -13.34 9.62 9.60
N LYS A 202 -13.95 10.04 10.71
CA LYS A 202 -15.05 9.29 11.35
C LYS A 202 -16.23 9.09 10.41
N GLU A 203 -16.47 10.03 9.51
CA GLU A 203 -17.60 10.03 8.59
C GLU A 203 -17.30 9.21 7.34
N GLN A 204 -16.04 9.18 6.88
CA GLN A 204 -15.67 8.54 5.62
C GLN A 204 -15.23 7.07 5.78
N TYR A 205 -14.50 6.75 6.85
CA TYR A 205 -14.03 5.40 7.17
C TYR A 205 -14.09 5.15 8.69
N PRO A 206 -15.30 5.04 9.28
CA PRO A 206 -15.50 5.00 10.73
C PRO A 206 -14.72 3.88 11.42
N GLU A 207 -14.74 2.67 10.87
CA GLU A 207 -14.05 1.50 11.45
C GLU A 207 -12.52 1.69 11.50
N ILE A 208 -11.92 2.03 10.35
CA ILE A 208 -10.47 2.23 10.26
C ILE A 208 -10.05 3.38 11.17
N TYR A 209 -10.82 4.48 11.16
CA TYR A 209 -10.57 5.61 12.03
C TYR A 209 -10.59 5.20 13.51
N GLU A 210 -11.62 4.48 13.96
CA GLU A 210 -11.74 4.09 15.37
C GLU A 210 -10.67 3.08 15.80
N ILE A 211 -10.27 2.14 14.93
CA ILE A 211 -9.12 1.26 15.18
C ILE A 211 -7.86 2.09 15.45
N ILE A 212 -7.50 2.98 14.53
CA ILE A 212 -6.26 3.76 14.63
C ILE A 212 -6.33 4.74 15.81
N ALA A 213 -7.50 5.33 16.07
CA ALA A 213 -7.72 6.20 17.21
C ALA A 213 -7.60 5.44 18.55
N ALA A 214 -8.12 4.21 18.64
CA ALA A 214 -7.96 3.36 19.81
C ALA A 214 -6.48 3.01 20.04
N GLN A 215 -5.75 2.66 18.98
CA GLN A 215 -4.31 2.39 19.05
C GLN A 215 -3.53 3.61 19.54
N ALA A 216 -3.80 4.79 18.98
CA ALA A 216 -3.15 6.02 19.39
C ALA A 216 -3.45 6.38 20.87
N ARG A 217 -4.68 6.14 21.34
CA ARG A 217 -5.06 6.30 22.76
C ARG A 217 -4.29 5.33 23.65
N ARG A 218 -4.26 4.04 23.32
CA ARG A 218 -3.51 3.02 24.08
C ARG A 218 -2.01 3.30 24.09
N LEU A 219 -1.45 3.81 22.98
CA LEU A 219 -0.08 4.30 22.88
C LEU A 219 0.16 5.62 23.62
N LYS A 220 -0.85 6.26 24.22
CA LYS A 220 -0.79 7.56 24.89
C LYS A 220 -0.15 8.63 23.99
N MET A 221 -0.61 8.69 22.74
CA MET A 221 -0.19 9.73 21.80
C MET A 221 -0.92 11.03 22.13
N LYS A 222 -0.22 12.16 22.00
CA LYS A 222 -0.80 13.49 22.28
C LYS A 222 -1.86 13.88 21.25
N GLU A 223 -1.59 13.51 20.00
CA GLU A 223 -2.40 13.85 18.84
C GLU A 223 -2.45 12.62 17.93
N LEU A 224 -3.62 12.37 17.35
CA LEU A 224 -3.80 11.40 16.29
C LEU A 224 -3.18 11.98 15.01
N PRO A 225 -2.33 11.24 14.27
CA PRO A 225 -1.86 11.69 12.97
C PRO A 225 -3.03 11.90 12.00
N GLU A 226 -2.83 12.74 10.99
CA GLU A 226 -3.74 12.75 9.83
C GLU A 226 -3.58 11.42 9.08
N ILE A 227 -4.68 10.77 8.72
CA ILE A 227 -4.67 9.44 8.11
C ILE A 227 -5.16 9.57 6.66
N TYR A 228 -4.40 9.01 5.73
CA TYR A 228 -4.73 9.03 4.31
C TYR A 228 -4.61 7.64 3.68
N ILE A 229 -5.47 7.35 2.71
CA ILE A 229 -5.45 6.16 1.87
C ILE A 229 -5.14 6.56 0.43
N SER A 230 -4.18 5.90 -0.21
CA SER A 230 -3.97 6.04 -1.66
C SER A 230 -3.73 4.69 -2.32
N ALA A 231 -3.88 4.66 -3.64
CA ALA A 231 -3.64 3.47 -4.43
C ALA A 231 -2.17 3.07 -4.36
N GLY A 232 -1.89 1.78 -4.12
CA GLY A 232 -0.53 1.27 -4.16
C GLY A 232 -0.38 -0.11 -3.53
N HIS A 233 0.84 -0.63 -3.63
CA HIS A 233 1.21 -1.94 -3.11
C HIS A 233 1.20 -1.99 -1.59
N PHE A 234 1.16 -3.20 -1.03
CA PHE A 234 1.10 -3.46 0.41
C PHE A 234 2.24 -2.76 1.16
N ASN A 235 1.92 -1.60 1.73
CA ASN A 235 2.82 -0.77 2.49
C ASN A 235 2.01 0.28 3.28
N ALA A 236 2.63 0.85 4.29
CA ALA A 236 2.19 2.05 4.98
C ALA A 236 3.43 2.81 5.44
N PHE A 237 3.31 4.11 5.65
CA PHE A 237 4.41 4.88 6.22
C PHE A 237 3.91 6.09 6.99
N VAL A 238 4.74 6.55 7.92
CA VAL A 238 4.56 7.83 8.59
C VAL A 238 5.55 8.88 8.11
N THR A 239 5.06 10.09 7.93
CA THR A 239 5.88 11.27 7.68
C THR A 239 5.49 12.41 8.62
N LYS A 240 6.30 13.46 8.64
CA LYS A 240 6.09 14.62 9.48
C LYS A 240 6.32 15.89 8.68
N PHE A 241 5.32 16.77 8.71
CA PHE A 241 5.46 18.12 8.18
C PHE A 241 5.13 19.14 9.26
N SER A 242 6.10 20.01 9.55
CA SER A 242 6.02 20.94 10.68
C SER A 242 5.75 20.20 12.00
N ARG A 243 4.59 20.42 12.62
CA ARG A 243 4.16 19.77 13.87
C ARG A 243 3.26 18.55 13.64
N ALA A 244 2.62 18.43 12.49
CA ALA A 244 1.67 17.37 12.19
C ALA A 244 2.36 16.10 11.69
N HIS A 245 1.90 14.95 12.19
CA HIS A 245 2.27 13.64 11.65
C HIS A 245 1.18 13.20 10.68
N ILE A 246 1.61 12.54 9.61
CA ILE A 246 0.74 11.99 8.57
C ILE A 246 1.02 10.50 8.49
N LEU A 247 -0.02 9.69 8.64
CA LEU A 247 -0.03 8.25 8.41
C LEU A 247 -0.63 7.99 7.04
N MET A 248 0.18 7.42 6.16
CA MET A 248 -0.21 7.03 4.81
C MET A 248 -0.38 5.51 4.75
N ILE A 249 -1.53 5.05 4.25
CA ILE A 249 -1.87 3.64 4.10
C ILE A 249 -2.15 3.36 2.63
N TYR A 250 -1.50 2.38 2.03
CA TYR A 250 -1.81 1.99 0.66
C TYR A 250 -3.02 1.06 0.58
N SER A 251 -3.72 1.10 -0.55
CA SER A 251 -4.98 0.38 -0.77
C SER A 251 -4.87 -1.12 -0.51
N GLU A 252 -3.76 -1.77 -0.88
CA GLU A 252 -3.58 -3.20 -0.63
C GLU A 252 -3.62 -3.59 0.87
N VAL A 253 -3.28 -2.68 1.78
CA VAL A 253 -3.46 -2.91 3.24
C VAL A 253 -4.94 -2.88 3.59
N ILE A 254 -5.68 -1.93 3.04
CA ILE A 254 -7.13 -1.81 3.26
C ILE A 254 -7.86 -3.03 2.70
N GLU A 255 -7.42 -3.53 1.55
CA GLU A 255 -8.01 -4.70 0.90
C GLU A 255 -7.92 -5.98 1.76
N THR A 256 -6.94 -6.08 2.67
CA THR A 256 -6.88 -7.20 3.62
C THR A 256 -8.10 -7.27 4.55
N THR A 257 -8.78 -6.13 4.75
CA THR A 257 -9.95 -6.01 5.64
C THR A 257 -11.26 -6.39 4.97
N LEU A 258 -11.29 -6.62 3.65
CA LEU A 258 -12.51 -6.92 2.89
C LEU A 258 -13.21 -8.23 3.32
N THR A 259 -12.47 -9.11 4.00
CA THR A 259 -13.02 -10.35 4.57
C THR A 259 -13.62 -10.17 5.97
N GLY A 260 -13.61 -8.94 6.50
CA GLY A 260 -13.98 -8.62 7.89
C GLY A 260 -12.86 -8.84 8.91
N ASN A 261 -11.66 -9.30 8.47
CA ASN A 261 -10.51 -9.46 9.35
C ASN A 261 -9.62 -8.20 9.33
N TYR A 262 -9.51 -7.51 10.47
CA TYR A 262 -8.69 -6.30 10.62
C TYR A 262 -7.32 -6.55 11.26
N ASP A 263 -6.90 -7.80 11.47
CA ASP A 263 -5.64 -8.12 12.15
C ASP A 263 -4.42 -7.52 11.46
N VAL A 264 -4.31 -7.69 10.14
CA VAL A 264 -3.19 -7.13 9.36
C VAL A 264 -3.20 -5.60 9.41
N LEU A 265 -4.37 -4.97 9.22
CA LEU A 265 -4.50 -3.51 9.36
C LEU A 265 -4.02 -3.05 10.74
N LYS A 266 -4.53 -3.67 11.81
CA LYS A 266 -4.17 -3.33 13.19
C LYS A 266 -2.66 -3.43 13.40
N TYR A 267 -2.03 -4.50 12.92
CA TYR A 267 -0.58 -4.64 13.00
C TYR A 267 0.16 -3.52 12.27
N VAL A 268 -0.16 -3.29 10.99
CA VAL A 268 0.53 -2.30 10.15
C VAL A 268 0.36 -0.90 10.72
N THR A 269 -0.85 -0.50 11.12
CA THR A 269 -1.08 0.84 11.67
C THR A 269 -0.42 1.00 13.04
N ALA A 270 -0.47 -0.01 13.92
CA ALA A 270 0.23 0.06 15.21
C ALA A 270 1.76 0.13 15.06
N HIS A 271 2.33 -0.61 14.10
CA HIS A 271 3.75 -0.55 13.74
C HIS A 271 4.14 0.87 13.34
N GLU A 272 3.38 1.49 12.42
CA GLU A 272 3.60 2.85 11.96
C GLU A 272 3.42 3.92 13.06
N LEU A 273 2.37 3.78 13.89
CA LEU A 273 2.20 4.63 15.07
C LEU A 273 3.36 4.47 16.06
N GLY A 274 3.97 3.28 16.12
CA GLY A 274 5.22 3.01 16.84
C GLY A 274 6.35 3.94 16.43
N HIS A 275 6.54 4.19 15.13
CA HIS A 275 7.54 5.14 14.65
C HIS A 275 7.29 6.57 15.13
N ILE A 276 6.03 7.00 15.16
CA ILE A 276 5.65 8.32 15.70
C ILE A 276 5.92 8.36 17.21
N LYS A 277 5.43 7.35 17.95
CA LYS A 277 5.54 7.29 19.41
C LYS A 277 6.99 7.28 19.88
N GLN A 278 7.85 6.52 19.20
CA GLN A 278 9.29 6.47 19.46
C GLN A 278 10.08 7.65 18.88
N LYS A 279 9.41 8.57 18.17
CA LYS A 279 10.00 9.76 17.55
C LYS A 279 11.14 9.42 16.58
N HIS A 280 11.06 8.29 15.88
CA HIS A 280 12.14 7.80 15.01
C HIS A 280 12.55 8.85 13.96
N LEU A 281 11.58 9.49 13.29
CA LEU A 281 11.82 10.58 12.33
C LEU A 281 12.57 11.78 12.93
N THR A 282 12.22 12.17 14.15
CA THR A 282 12.83 13.34 14.82
C THR A 282 14.23 13.01 15.34
N LYS A 283 14.40 11.84 15.98
CA LYS A 283 15.71 11.34 16.43
C LYS A 283 16.67 11.23 15.24
N GLU A 284 16.24 10.66 14.12
CA GLU A 284 17.08 10.51 12.93
C GLU A 284 17.58 11.86 12.38
N LYS A 285 16.74 12.90 12.41
CA LYS A 285 17.13 14.26 11.99
C LYS A 285 18.21 14.88 12.89
N TYR A 286 18.07 14.78 14.21
CA TYR A 286 19.06 15.34 15.14
C TYR A 286 20.35 14.50 15.23
N LEU A 287 20.26 13.21 14.94
CA LEU A 287 21.40 12.30 14.96
C LEU A 287 22.09 12.19 13.59
N PHE A 288 21.76 13.05 12.62
CA PHE A 288 22.36 13.00 11.28
C PHE A 288 23.90 13.03 11.27
N PRO A 289 24.62 13.73 12.18
CA PRO A 289 26.09 13.75 12.12
C PRO A 289 26.73 12.39 12.36
N SER A 290 26.02 11.48 13.07
CA SER A 290 26.50 10.11 13.29
C SER A 290 26.58 9.27 12.02
N LYS A 291 25.99 9.74 10.91
CA LYS A 291 26.08 9.09 9.59
C LYS A 291 27.50 9.07 9.01
N ILE A 292 28.45 9.79 9.61
CA ILE A 292 29.88 9.65 9.29
C ILE A 292 30.39 8.22 9.54
N ILE A 293 29.78 7.48 10.48
CA ILE A 293 30.09 6.07 10.71
C ILE A 293 29.29 5.23 9.71
N PRO A 294 29.95 4.48 8.80
CA PRO A 294 29.27 3.64 7.83
C PRO A 294 28.30 2.66 8.50
N PHE A 295 27.15 2.44 7.86
CA PHE A 295 26.10 1.50 8.27
C PHE A 295 25.40 1.78 9.61
N LEU A 296 25.90 2.67 10.47
CA LEU A 296 25.32 2.93 11.80
C LEU A 296 23.88 3.45 11.71
N GLY A 297 23.62 4.36 10.75
CA GLY A 297 22.25 4.86 10.51
C GLY A 297 21.29 3.74 10.09
N LEU A 298 21.73 2.86 9.20
CA LEU A 298 20.94 1.70 8.75
C LEU A 298 20.76 0.67 9.87
N ALA A 299 21.78 0.46 10.71
CA ALA A 299 21.69 -0.42 11.87
C ALA A 299 20.67 0.08 12.90
N TYR A 300 20.66 1.39 13.17
CA TYR A 300 19.64 2.02 13.99
C TYR A 300 18.24 1.85 13.38
N SER A 301 18.08 2.11 12.08
CA SER A 301 16.81 1.90 11.36
C SER A 301 16.29 0.48 11.54
N ARG A 302 17.13 -0.54 11.33
CA ARG A 302 16.76 -1.94 11.58
C ARG A 302 16.39 -2.23 13.03
N GLY A 303 17.01 -1.54 14.00
CA GLY A 303 16.64 -1.61 15.41
C GLY A 303 15.24 -1.05 15.68
N CYS A 304 14.92 0.09 15.07
CA CYS A 304 13.60 0.73 15.13
C CYS A 304 12.51 -0.22 14.62
N GLU A 305 12.73 -0.89 13.48
CA GLU A 305 11.80 -1.87 12.91
C GLU A 305 11.43 -2.96 13.92
N TYR A 306 12.41 -3.54 14.62
CA TYR A 306 12.13 -4.57 15.63
C TYR A 306 11.30 -4.04 16.80
N THR A 307 11.48 -2.79 17.22
CA THR A 307 10.63 -2.19 18.25
C THR A 307 9.21 -1.96 17.73
N CYS A 308 9.06 -1.46 16.51
CA CYS A 308 7.76 -1.26 15.89
C CYS A 308 7.04 -2.58 15.63
N ASP A 309 7.76 -3.66 15.29
CA ASP A 309 7.21 -5.02 15.19
C ASP A 309 6.65 -5.52 16.52
N ARG A 310 7.36 -5.28 17.64
CA ARG A 310 6.86 -5.61 18.99
C ARG A 310 5.59 -4.82 19.33
N ILE A 311 5.58 -3.53 19.00
CA ILE A 311 4.39 -2.70 19.19
C ILE A 311 3.23 -3.25 18.36
N GLY A 312 3.45 -3.51 17.07
CA GLY A 312 2.44 -4.11 16.20
C GLY A 312 1.92 -5.45 16.74
N PHE A 313 2.80 -6.31 17.25
CA PHE A 313 2.44 -7.58 17.87
C PHE A 313 1.53 -7.39 19.10
N ASP A 314 1.82 -6.42 19.98
CA ASP A 314 1.00 -6.15 21.17
C ASP A 314 -0.45 -5.70 20.82
N PHE A 315 -0.68 -5.25 19.58
CA PHE A 315 -2.00 -4.88 19.05
C PHE A 315 -2.68 -5.97 18.21
N SER A 316 -1.90 -6.74 17.43
CA SER A 316 -2.41 -7.93 16.75
C SER A 316 -1.29 -8.97 16.59
N PRO A 317 -1.23 -9.98 17.48
CA PRO A 317 -0.26 -11.07 17.38
C PRO A 317 -0.39 -11.83 16.05
N LYS A 318 -1.61 -12.14 15.64
CA LYS A 318 -1.89 -12.81 14.36
C LYS A 318 -1.52 -11.92 13.17
N GLY A 319 -1.95 -10.66 13.19
CA GLY A 319 -1.66 -9.68 12.14
C GLY A 319 -0.18 -9.40 11.96
N SER A 320 0.64 -9.52 13.02
CA SER A 320 2.09 -9.34 12.92
C SER A 320 2.78 -10.39 12.08
N ILE A 321 2.31 -11.63 12.15
CA ILE A 321 2.85 -12.73 11.36
C ILE A 321 2.33 -12.63 9.92
N GLU A 322 1.02 -12.43 9.75
CA GLU A 322 0.39 -12.31 8.42
C GLU A 322 0.91 -11.08 7.66
N GLY A 323 1.04 -9.92 8.30
CA GLY A 323 1.49 -8.68 7.67
C GLY A 323 2.93 -8.75 7.17
N VAL A 324 3.86 -9.33 7.94
CA VAL A 324 5.24 -9.54 7.47
C VAL A 324 5.31 -10.56 6.34
N LEU A 325 4.44 -11.57 6.37
CA LEU A 325 4.39 -12.58 5.33
C LEU A 325 3.82 -12.04 4.01
N ILE A 326 2.82 -11.17 4.08
CA ILE A 326 2.26 -10.50 2.89
C ILE A 326 3.33 -9.71 2.14
N LEU A 327 4.31 -9.09 2.83
CA LEU A 327 5.46 -8.44 2.17
C LEU A 327 6.33 -9.41 1.35
N THR A 328 6.27 -10.72 1.65
CA THR A 328 7.02 -11.77 0.95
C THR A 328 6.21 -12.39 -0.18
N THR A 329 4.92 -12.68 0.05
CA THR A 329 4.10 -13.53 -0.82
C THR A 329 2.96 -12.81 -1.54
N GLY A 330 2.65 -11.57 -1.14
CA GLY A 330 1.43 -10.87 -1.51
C GLY A 330 0.20 -11.31 -0.70
N LYS A 331 -0.84 -10.48 -0.76
CA LYS A 331 -2.08 -10.60 0.05
C LYS A 331 -2.91 -11.85 -0.26
N GLU A 332 -2.82 -12.41 -1.46
CA GLU A 332 -3.66 -13.56 -1.88
C GLU A 332 -3.10 -14.92 -1.42
N ILE A 333 -1.79 -15.03 -1.23
CA ILE A 333 -1.11 -16.33 -1.13
C ILE A 333 -0.50 -16.59 0.26
N HIS A 334 -0.41 -15.56 1.11
CA HIS A 334 0.20 -15.63 2.43
C HIS A 334 -0.40 -16.75 3.31
N SER A 335 -1.71 -17.01 3.20
CA SER A 335 -2.41 -18.03 4.01
C SER A 335 -1.99 -19.47 3.72
N LYS A 336 -1.36 -19.74 2.57
CA LYS A 336 -0.92 -21.10 2.17
C LYS A 336 0.48 -21.46 2.66
N PHE A 337 1.13 -20.57 3.40
CA PHE A 337 2.54 -20.65 3.67
C PHE A 337 2.85 -21.17 5.07
N ASN A 338 3.75 -22.15 5.17
CA ASN A 338 4.22 -22.63 6.47
C ASN A 338 5.38 -21.76 6.97
N ILE A 339 5.10 -20.93 7.96
CA ILE A 339 6.04 -19.96 8.53
C ILE A 339 7.24 -20.65 9.19
N ASP A 340 7.03 -21.76 9.90
CA ASP A 340 8.11 -22.49 10.57
C ASP A 340 9.09 -23.09 9.58
N ILE A 341 8.58 -23.70 8.50
CA ILE A 341 9.42 -24.23 7.42
C ILE A 341 10.19 -23.11 6.74
N HIS A 342 9.54 -21.97 6.46
CA HIS A 342 10.21 -20.84 5.84
C HIS A 342 11.34 -20.27 6.71
N ILE A 343 11.08 -20.05 8.00
CA ILE A 343 12.10 -19.58 8.94
C ILE A 343 13.25 -20.58 9.00
N SER A 344 12.96 -21.88 9.14
CA SER A 344 13.97 -22.93 9.20
C SER A 344 14.83 -22.95 7.93
N ASN A 345 14.21 -22.86 6.75
CA ASN A 345 14.92 -22.81 5.48
C ASN A 345 15.76 -21.53 5.34
N ALA A 346 15.23 -20.37 5.75
CA ALA A 346 15.95 -19.10 5.65
C ALA A 346 17.17 -19.06 6.58
N VAL A 347 17.04 -19.63 7.78
CA VAL A 347 18.15 -19.76 8.74
C VAL A 347 19.18 -20.78 8.25
N ALA A 348 18.74 -21.94 7.74
CA ALA A 348 19.64 -22.96 7.22
C ALA A 348 20.44 -22.50 5.99
N ASN A 349 19.85 -21.64 5.16
CA ASN A 349 20.49 -21.06 3.98
C ASN A 349 21.12 -19.69 4.25
N GLU A 350 21.25 -19.25 5.51
CA GLU A 350 21.90 -17.97 5.83
C GLU A 350 23.40 -18.05 5.54
N GLY A 351 23.81 -17.52 4.39
CA GLY A 351 25.21 -17.39 4.00
C GLY A 351 25.79 -15.99 4.26
N PHE A 352 27.08 -15.84 4.01
CA PHE A 352 27.80 -14.56 4.10
C PHE A 352 27.07 -13.43 3.35
N TRP A 353 26.69 -13.67 2.09
CA TRP A 353 26.04 -12.66 1.26
C TRP A 353 24.68 -12.22 1.80
N THR A 354 23.92 -13.12 2.41
CA THR A 354 22.64 -12.81 3.08
C THR A 354 22.88 -11.90 4.30
N ILE A 355 23.90 -12.16 5.11
CA ILE A 355 24.21 -11.34 6.29
C ILE A 355 24.76 -9.96 5.89
N PHE A 356 25.57 -9.94 4.83
CA PHE A 356 26.23 -8.74 4.33
C PHE A 356 25.25 -7.82 3.61
N SER A 357 24.37 -8.35 2.75
CA SER A 357 23.36 -7.55 2.03
C SER A 357 22.47 -6.76 2.98
N GLU A 358 22.07 -7.36 4.10
CA GLU A 358 21.24 -6.71 5.12
C GLU A 358 21.86 -5.42 5.67
N LYS A 359 23.19 -5.27 5.64
CA LYS A 359 23.87 -4.06 6.14
C LYS A 359 23.53 -2.82 5.32
N PHE A 360 23.16 -2.99 4.05
CA PHE A 360 22.76 -1.95 3.11
C PHE A 360 21.26 -1.64 3.15
N LEU A 361 20.47 -2.42 3.89
CA LEU A 361 19.01 -2.26 3.97
C LEU A 361 18.59 -1.43 5.20
N THR A 362 17.57 -0.61 5.02
CA THR A 362 16.91 0.13 6.11
C THR A 362 16.09 -0.79 7.03
N HIS A 363 15.57 -1.88 6.46
CA HIS A 363 14.76 -2.88 7.16
C HIS A 363 15.53 -4.20 7.29
N PRO A 364 15.34 -4.96 8.38
CA PRO A 364 15.86 -6.31 8.45
C PRO A 364 15.23 -7.21 7.39
N HIS A 365 15.90 -8.31 7.04
CA HIS A 365 15.27 -9.33 6.22
C HIS A 365 13.98 -9.84 6.87
N LEU A 366 12.96 -10.11 6.05
CA LEU A 366 11.61 -10.45 6.52
C LEU A 366 11.60 -11.66 7.47
N TYR A 367 12.40 -12.69 7.19
CA TYR A 367 12.50 -13.86 8.07
C TYR A 367 13.07 -13.50 9.45
N LYS A 368 13.99 -12.52 9.57
CA LYS A 368 14.52 -12.08 10.87
C LYS A 368 13.47 -11.32 11.67
N ARG A 369 12.61 -10.52 11.01
CA ARG A 369 11.45 -9.91 11.65
C ARG A 369 10.51 -10.98 12.21
N LEU A 370 10.17 -12.01 11.41
CA LEU A 370 9.35 -13.13 11.86
C LEU A 370 9.97 -13.90 13.04
N VAL A 371 11.28 -14.14 13.02
CA VAL A 371 12.01 -14.78 14.14
C VAL A 371 11.93 -13.93 15.40
N GLU A 372 12.15 -12.61 15.31
CA GLU A 372 12.09 -11.73 16.49
C GLU A 372 10.67 -11.56 17.03
N ILE A 373 9.65 -11.52 16.17
CA ILE A 373 8.24 -11.55 16.58
C ILE A 373 7.93 -12.85 17.32
N LYS A 374 8.33 -14.01 16.78
CA LYS A 374 8.13 -15.31 17.44
C LYS A 374 8.83 -15.41 18.80
N LYS A 375 10.07 -14.92 18.89
CA LYS A 375 10.79 -14.83 20.17
C LYS A 375 10.02 -13.96 21.15
N TYR A 376 9.58 -12.78 20.74
CA TYR A 376 8.83 -11.86 21.58
C TYR A 376 7.50 -12.45 22.08
N SER A 377 6.79 -13.18 21.22
CA SER A 377 5.57 -13.92 21.55
C SER A 377 5.80 -14.92 22.70
N ALA A 378 6.95 -15.60 22.74
CA ALA A 378 7.25 -16.57 23.79
C ALA A 378 7.53 -15.94 25.18
N TYR A 379 7.80 -14.63 25.25
CA TYR A 379 8.07 -13.90 26.49
C TYR A 379 6.90 -13.03 26.98
N SER A 380 5.80 -12.98 26.21
CA SER A 380 4.65 -12.10 26.44
C SER A 380 3.47 -12.92 26.93
#